data_AF-A0AAW1MDG3-F1
#
_entry.id   AF-A0AAW1MDG3-F1
#
_cell.length_a   1.000
_cell.length_b   1.000
_cell.length_c   1.000
_cell.angle_alpha   90.00
_cell.angle_beta   90.00
_cell.angle_gamma   90.00
#
_symmetry.space_group_name_H-M   'P 1'
#
loop_
_entity.id
_entity.type
_entity.pdbx_description
1 polymer ?
#
loop_
_entity_poly.entity_id
_entity_poly.type
_entity_poly.pdbx_seq_one_letter_code
_entity_poly.pdbx_strand_id
1 'polypeptide(L)'
;MSTNPIRVPETIERVREHFTAQPSTSTSRASQELEIPRTTLRRILKQDLKMKPYKIQINQPLRLFDVERRFDFANEIIERIENGSMSLERVWWSDVTSHISMYPVM
;
A
#
# COMPACT_ATOMS: atom_id res chain seq x y z
N MET A 1 -32.01 -19.43 17.94
CA MET A 1 -30.68 -18.83 17.73
C MET A 1 -29.72 -19.95 17.31
N SER A 2 -29.28 -19.98 16.06
CA SER A 2 -28.41 -21.05 15.56
C SER A 2 -26.97 -20.80 16.02
N THR A 3 -26.56 -21.46 17.09
CA THR A 3 -25.19 -21.40 17.62
C THR A 3 -24.26 -22.22 16.70
N ASN A 4 -23.59 -21.53 15.76
CA ASN A 4 -22.40 -22.10 15.12
C ASN A 4 -21.26 -22.02 16.15
N PRO A 5 -20.74 -23.15 16.68
CA PRO A 5 -19.79 -23.14 17.80
C PRO A 5 -18.41 -22.52 17.49
N ILE A 6 -18.19 -22.07 16.25
CA ILE A 6 -16.90 -21.53 15.76
C ILE A 6 -16.96 -20.00 15.55
N ARG A 7 -18.14 -19.38 15.63
CA ARG A 7 -18.29 -17.90 15.56
C ARG A 7 -18.56 -17.30 16.93
N VAL A 8 -17.69 -17.62 17.88
CA VAL A 8 -17.66 -16.95 19.18
C VAL A 8 -16.99 -15.58 18.98
N PRO A 9 -17.46 -14.50 19.62
CA PRO A 9 -16.82 -13.18 19.49
C PRO A 9 -15.31 -13.22 19.78
N GLU A 10 -14.89 -14.03 20.76
CA GLU A 10 -13.48 -14.29 21.08
C GLU A 10 -12.67 -14.82 19.89
N THR A 11 -13.25 -15.73 19.10
CA THR A 11 -12.58 -16.27 17.90
C THR A 11 -12.41 -15.21 16.82
N ILE A 12 -13.37 -14.29 16.69
CA ILE A 12 -13.32 -13.19 15.72
C ILE A 12 -12.22 -12.20 16.11
N GLU A 13 -12.10 -11.89 17.40
CA GLU A 13 -11.05 -11.02 17.94
C GLU A 13 -9.67 -11.65 17.75
N ARG A 14 -9.49 -12.93 18.07
CA ARG A 14 -8.23 -13.66 17.82
C ARG A 14 -7.81 -13.62 16.34
N VAL A 15 -8.76 -13.82 15.42
CA VAL A 15 -8.49 -13.70 13.97
C VAL A 15 -8.09 -12.27 13.61
N ARG A 16 -8.76 -11.26 14.17
CA ARG A 16 -8.46 -9.84 13.92
C ARG A 16 -7.07 -9.47 14.39
N GLU A 17 -6.69 -9.84 15.61
CA GLU A 17 -5.38 -9.59 16.18
C GLU A 17 -4.28 -10.26 15.35
N HIS A 18 -4.49 -11.51 14.94
CA HIS A 18 -3.55 -12.25 14.11
C HIS A 18 -3.25 -11.53 12.79
N PHE A 19 -4.29 -11.13 12.04
CA PHE A 19 -4.10 -10.42 10.77
C PHE A 19 -3.65 -8.96 10.93
N THR A 20 -3.82 -8.36 12.12
CA THR A 20 -3.26 -7.04 12.45
C THR A 20 -1.76 -7.13 12.70
N ALA A 21 -1.31 -8.17 13.42
CA ALA A 21 0.11 -8.41 13.66
C ALA A 21 0.85 -8.90 12.41
N GLN A 22 0.19 -9.71 11.58
CA GLN A 22 0.80 -10.35 10.41
C GLN A 22 -0.11 -10.23 9.17
N PRO A 23 -0.14 -9.05 8.52
CA PRO A 23 -1.04 -8.79 7.40
C PRO A 23 -0.73 -9.61 6.14
N SER A 24 0.49 -10.15 6.02
CA SER A 24 0.96 -10.93 4.87
C SER A 24 0.71 -12.44 4.99
N THR A 25 0.18 -12.92 6.12
CA THR A 25 -0.01 -14.36 6.36
C THR A 25 -1.10 -14.93 5.44
N SER A 26 -0.80 -16.06 4.80
CA SER A 26 -1.78 -16.74 3.94
C SER A 26 -2.92 -17.33 4.75
N THR A 27 -4.11 -17.42 4.16
CA THR A 27 -5.28 -18.06 4.80
C THR A 27 -5.06 -19.54 5.13
N SER A 28 -4.17 -20.22 4.39
CA SER A 28 -3.73 -21.59 4.69
C SER A 28 -2.95 -21.67 5.99
N ARG A 29 -1.98 -20.76 6.14
CA ARG A 29 -1.08 -20.71 7.29
C ARG A 29 -1.82 -20.22 8.53
N ALA A 30 -2.61 -19.16 8.41
CA ALA A 30 -3.47 -18.66 9.48
C ALA A 30 -4.47 -19.74 9.98
N SER A 31 -4.95 -20.62 9.09
CA SER A 31 -5.81 -21.75 9.47
C SER A 31 -5.08 -22.81 10.30
N GLN A 32 -3.80 -23.06 10.03
CA GLN A 32 -2.97 -23.96 10.82
C GLN A 32 -2.60 -23.35 12.17
N GLU A 33 -2.21 -22.07 12.19
CA GLU A 33 -1.75 -21.37 13.40
C GLU A 33 -2.91 -21.07 14.37
N LEU A 34 -4.11 -20.79 13.86
CA LEU A 34 -5.29 -20.53 14.68
C LEU A 34 -6.13 -21.79 14.95
N GLU A 35 -5.76 -22.94 14.35
CA GLU A 35 -6.51 -24.20 14.41
C GLU A 35 -7.98 -24.09 13.94
N ILE A 36 -8.28 -23.11 13.10
CA ILE A 36 -9.63 -22.87 12.56
C ILE A 36 -9.71 -23.46 11.15
N PRO A 37 -10.79 -24.18 10.78
CA PRO A 37 -10.97 -24.65 9.41
C PRO A 37 -11.05 -23.48 8.42
N ARG A 38 -10.39 -23.62 7.27
CA ARG A 38 -10.28 -22.57 6.23
C ARG A 38 -11.63 -22.00 5.77
N THR A 39 -12.65 -22.84 5.70
CA THR A 39 -14.01 -22.43 5.31
C THR A 39 -14.60 -21.43 6.31
N THR A 40 -14.39 -21.67 7.60
CA THR A 40 -14.84 -20.78 8.67
C THR A 40 -13.99 -19.52 8.73
N LEU A 41 -12.67 -19.64 8.63
CA LEU A 41 -11.76 -18.49 8.58
C LEU A 41 -12.11 -17.54 7.42
N ARG A 42 -12.38 -18.09 6.22
CA ARG A 42 -12.83 -17.31 5.06
C ARG A 42 -14.16 -16.60 5.30
N ARG A 43 -15.11 -17.25 5.99
CA ARG A 43 -16.39 -16.64 6.34
C ARG A 43 -16.21 -15.49 7.33
N ILE A 44 -15.40 -15.67 8.37
CA ILE A 44 -15.07 -14.62 9.35
C ILE A 44 -14.43 -13.42 8.67
N LEU A 45 -13.41 -13.66 7.83
CA LEU A 45 -12.73 -12.60 7.09
C LEU A 45 -13.66 -11.81 6.17
N LYS A 46 -14.58 -12.49 5.46
CA LYS A 46 -15.46 -11.86 4.46
C LYS A 46 -16.71 -11.21 5.07
N GLN A 47 -17.35 -11.87 6.02
CA GLN A 47 -18.67 -11.47 6.54
C GLN A 47 -18.55 -10.63 7.81
N ASP A 48 -17.70 -11.04 8.75
CA ASP A 48 -17.62 -10.42 10.07
C ASP A 48 -16.58 -9.28 10.08
N LEU A 49 -15.36 -9.54 9.59
CA LEU A 49 -14.27 -8.56 9.56
C LEU A 49 -14.22 -7.71 8.29
N LYS A 50 -14.95 -8.10 7.23
CA LYS A 50 -15.00 -7.43 5.91
C LYS A 50 -13.62 -7.11 5.31
N MET A 51 -12.61 -7.93 5.61
CA MET A 51 -11.25 -7.74 5.13
C MET A 51 -11.15 -8.02 3.62
N LYS A 52 -10.33 -7.22 2.94
CA LYS A 52 -9.99 -7.42 1.53
C LYS A 52 -8.66 -8.15 1.42
N PRO A 53 -8.45 -8.97 0.37
CA PRO A 53 -7.15 -9.56 0.11
C PRO A 53 -6.06 -8.49 0.10
N TYR A 54 -4.95 -8.75 0.80
CA TYR A 54 -3.79 -7.88 0.75
C TYR A 54 -3.23 -7.88 -0.68
N LYS A 55 -3.15 -6.70 -1.32
CA LYS A 55 -2.62 -6.55 -2.67
C LYS A 55 -1.11 -6.30 -2.57
N ILE A 56 -0.31 -7.32 -2.89
CA ILE A 56 1.15 -7.15 -3.01
C ILE A 56 1.42 -6.20 -4.18
N GLN A 57 2.00 -5.04 -3.90
CA GLN A 57 2.53 -4.13 -4.91
C GLN A 57 4.04 -4.35 -5.02
N ILE A 58 4.49 -4.76 -6.20
CA ILE A 58 5.92 -4.86 -6.50
C ILE A 58 6.38 -3.46 -6.91
N ASN A 59 7.03 -2.75 -6.00
CA ASN A 59 7.59 -1.44 -6.25
C ASN A 59 9.08 -1.58 -6.56
N GLN A 60 9.64 -0.64 -7.35
CA GLN A 60 11.09 -0.56 -7.51
C GLN A 60 11.73 -0.36 -6.12
N PRO A 61 12.83 -1.06 -5.79
CA PRO A 61 13.49 -0.90 -4.50
C PRO A 61 14.06 0.51 -4.40
N LEU A 62 13.47 1.35 -3.54
CA LEU A 62 14.05 2.65 -3.20
C LEU A 62 15.29 2.41 -2.33
N ARG A 63 16.46 2.80 -2.82
CA ARG A 63 17.66 2.87 -1.97
C ARG A 63 17.54 4.11 -1.08
N LEU A 64 18.21 4.11 0.08
CA LEU A 64 18.18 5.26 1.01
C LEU A 64 18.55 6.58 0.32
N PHE A 65 19.51 6.53 -0.60
CA PHE A 65 19.94 7.67 -1.39
C PHE A 65 18.91 8.14 -2.44
N ASP A 66 18.05 7.24 -2.92
CA ASP A 66 16.98 7.62 -3.86
C ASP A 66 15.86 8.38 -3.14
N VAL A 67 15.68 8.16 -1.83
CA VAL A 67 14.72 8.91 -1.01
C VAL A 67 15.13 10.37 -0.91
N GLU A 68 16.39 10.62 -0.56
CA GLU A 68 16.97 11.97 -0.43
C GLU A 68 16.93 12.70 -1.78
N ARG A 69 17.40 12.06 -2.85
CA ARG A 69 17.34 12.64 -4.21
C ARG A 69 15.93 13.01 -4.66
N ARG A 70 14.93 12.17 -4.35
CA ARG A 70 13.53 12.46 -4.69
C ARG A 70 12.97 13.60 -3.87
N PHE A 71 13.36 13.70 -2.59
CA PHE A 71 12.95 14.78 -1.71
C PHE A 71 13.53 16.11 -2.17
N ASP A 72 14.84 16.15 -2.45
CA ASP A 72 15.52 17.35 -2.94
C ASP A 72 14.95 17.81 -4.28
N PHE A 73 14.75 16.87 -5.22
CA PHE A 73 14.14 17.17 -6.51
C PHE A 73 12.71 17.73 -6.39
N ALA A 74 11.91 17.19 -5.45
CA ALA A 74 10.57 17.70 -5.21
C ALA A 74 10.61 19.14 -4.66
N ASN A 75 11.49 19.42 -3.69
CA ASN A 75 11.66 20.76 -3.13
C ASN A 75 12.14 21.76 -4.18
N GLU A 76 13.10 21.36 -5.02
CA GLU A 76 13.62 22.19 -6.11
C GLU A 76 12.52 22.54 -7.13
N ILE A 77 11.67 21.57 -7.50
CA ILE A 77 10.54 21.84 -8.41
C ILE A 77 9.53 22.79 -7.77
N ILE A 78 9.20 22.59 -6.49
CA ILE A 78 8.26 23.46 -5.77
C ILE A 78 8.78 24.89 -5.75
N GLU A 79 10.04 25.09 -5.36
CA GLU A 79 10.68 26.42 -5.34
C GLU A 79 10.67 27.07 -6.73
N ARG A 80 10.94 26.30 -7.78
CA ARG A 80 10.93 26.80 -9.16
C ARG A 80 9.54 27.22 -9.63
N ILE A 81 8.49 26.52 -9.18
CA ILE A 81 7.09 26.88 -9.45
C ILE A 81 6.72 28.16 -8.70
N GLU A 82 7.07 28.26 -7.42
CA GLU A 82 6.78 29.42 -6.57
C GLU A 82 7.50 30.68 -7.06
N ASN A 83 8.76 30.56 -7.47
CA ASN A 83 9.54 31.65 -8.05
C ASN A 83 9.11 32.02 -9.48
N GLY A 84 8.12 31.33 -10.06
CA GLY A 84 7.61 31.58 -11.42
C GLY A 84 8.57 31.17 -12.54
N SER A 85 9.71 30.57 -12.20
CA SER A 85 10.72 30.10 -13.16
C SER A 85 10.26 28.85 -13.94
N MET A 86 9.29 28.11 -13.41
CA MET A 86 8.72 26.92 -14.02
C MET A 86 7.20 26.96 -13.95
N SER A 87 6.52 26.86 -15.09
CA SER A 87 5.05 26.79 -15.16
C SER A 87 4.63 25.38 -15.56
N LEU A 88 3.76 24.75 -14.76
CA LEU A 88 3.26 23.39 -15.02
C LEU A 88 2.54 23.26 -16.38
N GLU A 89 1.90 24.33 -16.85
CA GLU A 89 1.23 24.38 -18.16
C GLU A 89 2.18 24.23 -19.35
N ARG A 90 3.48 24.46 -19.15
CA ARG A 90 4.52 24.37 -20.18
C ARG A 90 5.32 23.07 -20.10
N VAL A 91 4.99 22.19 -19.15
CA VAL A 91 5.69 20.92 -18.94
C VAL A 91 5.07 19.84 -19.80
N TRP A 92 5.88 19.24 -20.67
CA TRP A 92 5.51 18.08 -21.46
C TRP A 92 6.20 16.84 -20.89
N TRP A 93 5.42 15.83 -20.54
CA TRP A 93 5.93 14.56 -20.01
C TRP A 93 6.04 13.54 -21.13
N SER A 94 7.21 12.92 -21.29
CA SER A 94 7.39 11.69 -22.06
C SER A 94 7.94 10.62 -21.13
N ASP A 95 7.53 9.36 -21.30
CA ASP A 95 7.81 8.26 -20.37
C ASP A 95 9.24 7.70 -20.47
N VAL A 96 10.11 8.36 -21.23
CA VAL A 96 11.53 8.04 -21.38
C VAL A 96 12.37 9.26 -21.00
N THR A 97 12.74 9.32 -19.72
CA THR A 97 13.75 10.25 -19.19
C THR A 97 13.32 11.72 -19.27
N SER A 98 13.08 12.33 -18.12
CA SER A 98 12.82 13.76 -17.98
C SER A 98 14.05 14.59 -18.41
N HIS A 99 14.15 14.90 -19.70
CA HIS A 99 15.04 15.92 -20.23
C HIS A 99 14.26 17.24 -20.26
N ILE A 100 14.47 18.10 -19.27
CA ILE A 100 13.94 19.46 -19.29
C ILE A 100 14.80 20.23 -20.29
N SER A 101 14.30 20.39 -21.52
CA SER A 101 14.93 21.23 -22.54
C SER A 101 14.85 22.69 -22.09
N MET A 102 15.89 23.17 -21.43
CA MET A 102 16.08 24.60 -21.13
C MET A 102 16.36 25.32 -22.45
N TYR A 103 15.36 25.97 -23.04
CA TYR A 103 15.62 26.93 -24.12
C TYR A 103 15.97 28.29 -23.52
N PRO A 104 17.08 28.92 -23.91
CA PRO A 104 17.34 30.31 -23.59
C PRO A 104 16.38 31.18 -24.40
N VAL A 105 15.63 32.05 -23.71
CA VAL A 105 14.86 33.11 -24.35
C VAL A 105 15.86 34.14 -24.87
N MET A 106 15.89 34.36 -26.19
CA MET A 106 16.46 35.57 -26.80
C MET A 106 15.52 36.75 -26.60
#